data_AF-A0A7J9ZN11-F1
#
_entry.id   AF-A0A7J9ZN11-F1
#
_cell.length_a   1.000
_cell.length_b   1.000
_cell.length_c   1.000
_cell.angle_alpha   90.00
_cell.angle_beta   90.00
_cell.angle_gamma   90.00
#
_symmetry.space_group_name_H-M   'P 1'
#
loop_
_entity.id
_entity.type
_entity.pdbx_description
1 polymer ?
#
loop_
_entity_poly.entity_id
_entity_poly.type
_entity_poly.pdbx_seq_one_letter_code
_entity_poly.pdbx_strand_id
1 'polypeptide(L)'
;MRAGHSRSALTACGLVLGLTLAACSTSEPPGAGPRPSSTPLPSPTRALVAWSTTACTTVKPLDELRRDSAGKDTEDLTGSSATSYIMRATTTLQGQAQSLRAVPRTGVKAADAYIAGLVKTLSDLHARLPNTMDTMASPDKEKIAKARQVAKTVATLKPQMPGLTAVVKGEPRLVASYNVTPDCEPVRTASRPAAAAPTRALVVWSETMCTYAGLAQKSPVGGEGGGAREGDPPFADQFRALELMSFIRDSGSRLDKAADEIDALAPTGVADADRYRSRLLSSIRAAAKKLPDYDNAELGRLSLGGLEAEAEKVAGTLAKVEPKGDDLPDMVARQPRLAAAYNLAPACEPLGPGSPSPAGTGGP
;
A
#
# COMPACT_ATOMS: atom_id res chain seq x y z
N MET A 1 -18.59 -2.18 -35.13
CA MET A 1 -19.46 -1.02 -34.85
C MET A 1 -20.92 -1.45 -34.84
N ARG A 2 -21.53 -1.68 -33.67
CA ARG A 2 -22.98 -1.68 -33.42
C ARG A 2 -23.19 -1.35 -31.94
N ALA A 3 -23.64 -0.12 -31.67
CA ALA A 3 -23.92 0.37 -30.33
C ALA A 3 -25.35 0.00 -29.94
N GLY A 4 -25.50 -0.91 -28.97
CA GLY A 4 -26.78 -1.21 -28.33
C GLY A 4 -27.01 -0.30 -27.13
N HIS A 5 -27.84 0.71 -27.30
CA HIS A 5 -28.30 1.59 -26.22
C HIS A 5 -29.47 0.92 -25.49
N SER A 6 -29.23 0.38 -24.30
CA SER A 6 -30.31 -0.02 -23.39
C SER A 6 -30.66 1.14 -22.47
N ARG A 7 -31.82 1.75 -22.74
CA ARG A 7 -32.49 2.72 -21.87
C ARG A 7 -33.21 1.96 -20.76
N SER A 8 -32.80 2.14 -19.51
CA SER A 8 -33.57 1.67 -18.35
C SER A 8 -34.35 2.84 -17.75
N ALA A 9 -35.66 2.63 -17.66
CA ALA A 9 -36.66 3.57 -17.22
C ALA A 9 -36.57 3.87 -15.71
N LEU A 10 -36.66 5.15 -15.37
CA LEU A 10 -36.93 5.66 -14.04
C LEU A 10 -38.43 5.51 -13.75
N THR A 11 -38.78 4.62 -12.83
CA THR A 11 -40.15 4.53 -12.28
C THR A 11 -40.18 5.28 -10.95
N ALA A 12 -40.76 6.48 -10.98
CA ALA A 12 -41.07 7.31 -9.82
C ALA A 12 -42.54 7.07 -9.39
N CYS A 13 -42.72 6.61 -8.16
CA CYS A 13 -43.97 6.58 -7.40
C CYS A 13 -43.58 6.79 -5.93
N GLY A 14 -44.22 7.60 -5.10
CA GLY A 14 -45.42 8.40 -5.28
C GLY A 14 -45.52 9.43 -4.15
N LEU A 15 -46.35 10.44 -4.41
CA LEU A 15 -46.79 11.47 -3.48
C LEU A 15 -47.40 10.88 -2.20
N VAL A 16 -47.04 11.46 -1.05
CA VAL A 16 -47.91 11.49 0.13
C VAL A 16 -48.18 12.94 0.47
N LEU A 17 -49.39 13.38 0.11
CA LEU A 17 -50.05 14.57 0.60
C LEU A 17 -50.57 14.28 2.01
N GLY A 18 -50.05 15.00 3.00
CA GLY A 18 -50.57 14.99 4.37
C GLY A 18 -50.60 16.42 4.90
N LEU A 19 -51.70 17.12 4.64
CA LEU A 19 -52.09 18.34 5.34
C LEU A 19 -52.49 17.98 6.78
N THR A 20 -51.86 18.61 7.77
CA THR A 20 -52.52 18.91 9.05
C THR A 20 -52.24 20.34 9.46
N LEU A 21 -53.33 20.99 9.88
CA LEU A 21 -53.48 22.39 10.25
C LEU A 21 -53.05 22.63 11.70
N ALA A 22 -52.55 23.85 11.94
CA ALA A 22 -52.71 24.70 13.13
C ALA A 22 -52.26 24.18 14.51
N ALA A 23 -51.25 24.84 15.09
CA ALA A 23 -51.41 25.65 16.31
C ALA A 23 -50.08 26.37 16.62
N CYS A 24 -50.07 27.70 16.52
CA CYS A 24 -49.04 28.54 17.13
C CYS A 24 -49.17 28.45 18.65
N SER A 25 -48.23 27.79 19.31
CA SER A 25 -47.95 27.98 20.73
C SER A 25 -46.51 28.44 20.86
N THR A 26 -46.35 29.71 21.20
CA THR A 26 -45.08 30.35 21.53
C THR A 26 -44.62 29.84 22.89
N SER A 27 -44.15 28.59 22.92
CA SER A 27 -43.55 27.98 24.11
C SER A 27 -42.06 28.27 24.06
N GLU A 28 -41.62 29.18 24.93
CA GLU A 28 -40.21 29.44 25.21
C GLU A 28 -39.52 28.11 25.57
N PRO A 29 -38.50 27.65 24.82
CA PRO A 29 -37.86 26.37 25.10
C PRO A 29 -37.20 26.44 26.48
N PRO A 30 -37.54 25.55 27.43
CA PRO A 30 -36.85 25.48 28.70
C PRO A 30 -35.36 25.25 28.44
N GLY A 31 -34.54 26.09 29.09
CA GLY A 31 -33.10 26.25 28.97
C GLY A 31 -32.38 25.13 28.22
N ALA A 32 -31.73 25.50 27.11
CA ALA A 32 -30.76 24.66 26.42
C ALA A 32 -29.79 24.07 27.45
N GLY A 33 -30.03 22.80 27.80
CA GLY A 33 -29.15 22.04 28.67
C GLY A 33 -27.73 22.10 28.12
N PRO A 34 -26.70 22.04 28.98
CA PRO A 34 -25.31 22.09 28.55
C PRO A 34 -25.10 21.11 27.39
N ARG A 35 -24.66 21.63 26.23
CA ARG A 35 -24.37 20.81 25.06
C ARG A 35 -23.47 19.66 25.52
N PRO A 36 -23.81 18.39 25.21
CA PRO A 36 -22.96 17.27 25.58
C PRO A 36 -21.55 17.57 25.07
N SER A 37 -20.62 17.70 26.00
CA SER A 37 -19.20 17.96 25.72
C SER A 37 -18.74 16.89 24.75
N SER A 38 -18.51 17.26 23.49
CA SER A 38 -18.09 16.32 22.46
C SER A 38 -16.73 15.75 22.86
N THR A 39 -16.69 14.47 23.24
CA THR A 39 -15.44 13.77 23.53
C THR A 39 -14.48 13.95 22.36
N PRO A 40 -13.23 14.40 22.60
CA PRO A 40 -12.26 14.59 21.53
C PRO A 40 -12.10 13.30 20.72
N LEU A 41 -12.12 13.43 19.40
CA LEU A 41 -11.84 12.29 18.52
C LEU A 41 -10.43 11.75 18.82
N PRO A 42 -10.26 10.42 18.88
CA PRO A 42 -8.95 9.84 19.04
C PRO A 42 -8.04 10.26 17.89
N SER A 43 -6.82 10.67 18.23
CA SER A 43 -5.82 11.04 17.22
C SER A 43 -5.30 9.79 16.52
N PRO A 44 -4.95 9.89 15.22
CA PRO A 44 -4.31 8.78 14.51
C PRO A 44 -2.98 8.41 15.17
N THR A 45 -2.61 7.15 15.10
CA THR A 45 -1.32 6.66 15.62
C THR A 45 -0.58 5.85 14.55
N ARG A 46 0.75 5.88 14.60
CA ARG A 46 1.59 5.16 13.62
C ARG A 46 1.28 3.66 13.58
N ALA A 47 1.10 3.04 14.76
CA ALA A 47 0.78 1.61 14.85
C ALA A 47 -0.55 1.27 14.14
N LEU A 48 -1.57 2.12 14.26
CA LEU A 48 -2.86 1.91 13.60
C LEU A 48 -2.82 2.27 12.10
N VAL A 49 -1.98 3.21 11.68
CA VAL A 49 -1.73 3.49 10.25
C VAL A 49 -1.00 2.33 9.60
N ALA A 50 0.04 1.78 10.25
CA ALA A 50 0.73 0.59 9.78
C ALA A 50 -0.21 -0.62 9.68
N TRP A 51 -1.04 -0.85 10.71
CA TRP A 51 -2.09 -1.87 10.67
C TRP A 51 -3.04 -1.67 9.48
N SER A 52 -3.54 -0.44 9.29
CA SER A 52 -4.47 -0.11 8.21
C SER A 52 -3.83 -0.34 6.84
N THR A 53 -2.56 0.03 6.69
CA THR A 53 -1.79 -0.16 5.46
C THR A 53 -1.72 -1.63 5.11
N THR A 54 -1.27 -2.49 6.04
CA THR A 54 -1.21 -3.94 5.80
C THR A 54 -2.59 -4.54 5.55
N ALA A 55 -3.61 -4.15 6.34
CA ALA A 55 -4.97 -4.64 6.14
C ALA A 55 -5.49 -4.32 4.73
N CYS A 56 -5.44 -3.06 4.30
CA CYS A 56 -5.93 -2.60 2.99
C CYS A 56 -5.16 -3.23 1.82
N THR A 57 -3.81 -3.23 1.90
CA THR A 57 -2.96 -3.82 0.87
C THR A 57 -3.12 -5.33 0.75
N THR A 58 -3.48 -6.03 1.83
CA THR A 58 -3.75 -7.46 1.78
C THR A 58 -5.15 -7.80 1.27
N VAL A 59 -6.19 -7.10 1.73
CA VAL A 59 -7.57 -7.50 1.37
C VAL A 59 -7.91 -7.21 -0.10
N LYS A 60 -7.25 -6.23 -0.73
CA LYS A 60 -7.52 -5.86 -2.13
C LYS A 60 -7.14 -6.97 -3.13
N PRO A 61 -5.93 -7.55 -3.11
CA PRO A 61 -5.58 -8.71 -3.93
C PRO A 61 -6.49 -9.93 -3.70
N LEU A 62 -7.01 -10.11 -2.47
CA LEU A 62 -7.96 -11.18 -2.17
C LEU A 62 -9.31 -10.97 -2.84
N ASP A 63 -9.82 -9.73 -2.84
CA ASP A 63 -11.05 -9.38 -3.55
C ASP A 63 -10.89 -9.43 -5.08
N GLU A 64 -9.71 -9.07 -5.60
CA GLU A 64 -9.35 -9.25 -7.01
C GLU A 64 -9.34 -10.74 -7.38
N LEU A 65 -8.59 -11.57 -6.66
CA LEU A 65 -8.52 -13.01 -6.88
C LEU A 65 -9.91 -13.66 -6.82
N ARG A 66 -10.76 -13.23 -5.88
CA ARG A 66 -12.16 -13.69 -5.78
C ARG A 66 -12.98 -13.29 -7.02
N ARG A 67 -12.84 -12.06 -7.52
CA ARG A 67 -13.56 -11.61 -8.73
C ARG A 67 -13.13 -12.39 -9.96
N ASP A 68 -11.81 -12.58 -10.14
CA ASP A 68 -11.26 -13.36 -11.26
C ASP A 68 -11.80 -14.80 -11.23
N SER A 69 -11.97 -15.37 -10.03
CA SER A 69 -12.53 -16.72 -9.84
C SER A 69 -14.03 -16.84 -10.14
N ALA A 70 -14.76 -15.72 -10.09
CA ALA A 70 -16.19 -15.67 -10.40
C ALA A 70 -16.47 -15.29 -11.87
N GLY A 71 -15.43 -14.94 -12.64
CA GLY A 71 -15.54 -14.49 -14.03
C GLY A 71 -15.62 -15.62 -15.06
N LYS A 72 -15.96 -15.24 -16.29
CA LYS A 72 -15.96 -16.11 -17.50
C LYS A 72 -14.58 -16.65 -17.86
N ASP A 73 -13.52 -16.09 -17.28
CA ASP A 73 -12.12 -16.41 -17.58
C ASP A 73 -11.75 -17.86 -17.21
N THR A 74 -12.60 -18.57 -16.46
CA THR A 74 -12.42 -20.00 -16.16
C THR A 74 -13.02 -20.94 -17.22
N GLU A 75 -13.82 -20.41 -18.15
CA GLU A 75 -14.43 -21.17 -19.24
C GLU A 75 -13.41 -21.43 -20.36
N ASP A 76 -12.58 -20.45 -20.68
CA ASP A 76 -11.60 -20.46 -21.79
C ASP A 76 -10.14 -20.79 -21.36
N LEU A 77 -9.97 -21.58 -20.29
CA LEU A 77 -8.63 -21.93 -19.81
C LEU A 77 -7.89 -22.88 -20.77
N THR A 78 -6.63 -22.56 -21.05
CA THR A 78 -5.63 -23.48 -21.62
C THR A 78 -4.84 -24.13 -20.49
N GLY A 79 -4.05 -25.18 -20.76
CA GLY A 79 -3.18 -25.78 -19.74
C GLY A 79 -2.19 -24.79 -19.12
N SER A 80 -1.64 -23.89 -19.93
CA SER A 80 -0.71 -22.84 -19.47
C SER A 80 -1.40 -21.79 -18.59
N SER A 81 -2.57 -21.27 -18.99
CA SER A 81 -3.31 -20.29 -18.20
C SER A 81 -3.90 -20.89 -16.92
N ALA A 82 -4.31 -22.16 -16.96
CA ALA A 82 -4.73 -22.92 -15.78
C ALA A 82 -3.60 -23.05 -14.75
N THR A 83 -2.38 -23.39 -15.20
CA THR A 83 -1.20 -23.48 -14.34
C THR A 83 -0.87 -22.13 -13.71
N SER A 84 -0.83 -21.06 -14.51
CA SER A 84 -0.58 -19.69 -14.04
C SER A 84 -1.62 -19.22 -13.02
N TYR A 85 -2.89 -19.55 -13.24
CA TYR A 85 -3.97 -19.22 -12.29
C TYR A 85 -3.79 -19.96 -10.95
N ILE A 86 -3.52 -21.28 -10.98
CA ILE A 86 -3.30 -22.07 -9.78
C ILE A 86 -2.11 -21.53 -8.98
N MET A 87 -0.98 -21.24 -9.65
CA MET A 87 0.19 -20.64 -9.00
C MET A 87 -0.17 -19.31 -8.34
N ARG A 88 -0.79 -18.39 -9.09
CA ARG A 88 -1.18 -17.07 -8.58
C ARG A 88 -2.10 -17.18 -7.37
N ALA A 89 -3.10 -18.06 -7.41
CA ALA A 89 -4.03 -18.25 -6.31
C ALA A 89 -3.30 -18.77 -5.07
N THR A 90 -2.48 -19.82 -5.22
CA THR A 90 -1.70 -20.42 -4.14
C THR A 90 -0.75 -19.40 -3.49
N THR A 91 0.05 -18.70 -4.30
CA THR A 91 1.01 -17.70 -3.81
C THR A 91 0.31 -16.50 -3.16
N THR A 92 -0.82 -16.05 -3.73
CA THR A 92 -1.59 -14.94 -3.16
C THR A 92 -2.15 -15.33 -1.79
N LEU A 93 -2.86 -16.46 -1.67
CA LEU A 93 -3.44 -16.87 -0.39
C LEU A 93 -2.36 -17.06 0.69
N GLN A 94 -1.26 -17.71 0.35
CA GLN A 94 -0.16 -17.95 1.29
C GLN A 94 0.54 -16.64 1.70
N GLY A 95 0.93 -15.83 0.72
CA GLY A 95 1.65 -14.56 0.96
C GLY A 95 0.80 -13.57 1.76
N GLN A 96 -0.50 -13.49 1.47
CA GLN A 96 -1.42 -12.66 2.23
C GLN A 96 -1.65 -13.19 3.65
N ALA A 97 -1.79 -14.50 3.84
CA ALA A 97 -1.89 -15.08 5.18
C ALA A 97 -0.63 -14.83 6.02
N GLN A 98 0.56 -14.89 5.42
CA GLN A 98 1.82 -14.56 6.09
C GLN A 98 1.91 -13.07 6.44
N SER A 99 1.57 -12.19 5.50
CA SER A 99 1.55 -10.73 5.71
C SER A 99 0.64 -10.35 6.88
N LEU A 100 -0.56 -10.92 6.95
CA LEU A 100 -1.50 -10.68 8.05
C LEU A 100 -1.03 -11.23 9.40
N ARG A 101 -0.27 -12.34 9.43
CA ARG A 101 0.32 -12.86 10.69
C ARG A 101 1.40 -11.95 11.25
N ALA A 102 2.10 -11.22 10.38
CA ALA A 102 3.13 -10.27 10.79
C ALA A 102 2.54 -8.96 11.36
N VAL A 103 1.24 -8.73 11.22
CA VAL A 103 0.57 -7.53 11.72
C VAL A 103 0.51 -7.54 13.25
N PRO A 104 1.09 -6.55 13.95
CA PRO A 104 0.96 -6.43 15.40
C PRO A 104 -0.49 -6.25 15.83
N ARG A 105 -0.83 -6.76 17.01
CA ARG A 105 -2.17 -6.56 17.59
C ARG A 105 -2.37 -5.07 17.90
N THR A 106 -3.55 -4.58 17.55
CA THR A 106 -3.93 -3.17 17.73
C THR A 106 -4.45 -2.86 19.12
N GLY A 107 -4.87 -3.89 19.87
CA GLY A 107 -5.62 -3.74 21.12
C GLY A 107 -7.10 -3.39 20.90
N VAL A 108 -7.54 -3.23 19.64
CA VAL A 108 -8.95 -3.07 19.27
C VAL A 108 -9.51 -4.45 18.95
N LYS A 109 -10.35 -4.98 19.84
CA LYS A 109 -10.85 -6.37 19.77
C LYS A 109 -11.45 -6.73 18.41
N ALA A 110 -12.23 -5.83 17.80
CA ALA A 110 -12.87 -6.08 16.50
C ALA A 110 -11.84 -6.20 15.35
N ALA A 111 -10.83 -5.33 15.32
CA ALA A 111 -9.75 -5.39 14.34
C ALA A 111 -8.92 -6.66 14.48
N ASP A 112 -8.49 -6.97 15.71
CA ASP A 112 -7.65 -8.14 15.97
C ASP A 112 -8.41 -9.45 15.66
N ALA A 113 -9.70 -9.51 15.97
CA ALA A 113 -10.55 -10.65 15.62
C ALA A 113 -10.75 -10.78 14.10
N TYR A 114 -10.90 -9.67 13.37
CA TYR A 114 -11.02 -9.67 11.92
C TYR A 114 -9.76 -10.24 11.26
N ILE A 115 -8.56 -9.74 11.63
CA ILE A 115 -7.29 -10.25 11.08
C ILE A 115 -7.09 -11.73 11.40
N ALA A 116 -7.32 -12.15 12.66
CA ALA A 116 -7.19 -13.54 13.06
C ALA A 116 -8.15 -14.47 12.29
N GLY A 117 -9.41 -14.05 12.12
CA GLY A 117 -10.40 -14.78 11.34
C GLY A 117 -10.03 -14.89 9.86
N LEU A 118 -9.46 -13.84 9.28
CA LEU A 118 -9.00 -13.84 7.90
C LEU A 118 -7.78 -14.76 7.71
N VAL A 119 -6.77 -14.68 8.58
CA VAL A 119 -5.61 -15.59 8.56
C VAL A 119 -6.04 -17.06 8.60
N LYS A 120 -6.97 -17.40 9.50
CA LYS A 120 -7.53 -18.75 9.59
C LYS A 120 -8.20 -19.15 8.28
N THR A 121 -9.09 -18.30 7.76
CA THR A 121 -9.81 -18.54 6.49
C THR A 121 -8.84 -18.78 5.33
N LEU A 122 -7.81 -17.95 5.17
CA LEU A 122 -6.83 -18.09 4.09
C LEU A 122 -6.00 -19.38 4.21
N SER A 123 -5.65 -19.76 5.45
CA SER A 123 -4.91 -21.00 5.71
C SER A 123 -5.75 -22.24 5.40
N ASP A 124 -7.03 -22.22 5.81
CA ASP A 124 -7.97 -23.29 5.52
C ASP A 124 -8.24 -23.44 4.01
N LEU A 125 -8.31 -22.32 3.28
CA LEU A 125 -8.43 -22.33 1.81
C LEU A 125 -7.17 -22.87 1.14
N HIS A 126 -5.98 -22.40 1.56
CA HIS A 126 -4.71 -22.86 1.01
C HIS A 126 -4.52 -24.38 1.20
N ALA A 127 -4.87 -24.92 2.36
CA ALA A 127 -4.80 -26.35 2.65
C ALA A 127 -5.71 -27.22 1.74
N ARG A 128 -6.71 -26.62 1.07
CA ARG A 128 -7.62 -27.30 0.14
C ARG A 128 -7.18 -27.19 -1.33
N LEU A 129 -6.13 -26.42 -1.62
CA LEU A 129 -5.63 -26.24 -2.97
C LEU A 129 -4.78 -27.46 -3.39
N PRO A 130 -4.78 -27.80 -4.69
CA PRO A 130 -3.93 -28.87 -5.20
C PRO A 130 -2.45 -28.49 -5.05
N ASN A 131 -1.60 -29.50 -4.87
CA ASN A 131 -0.15 -29.30 -4.92
C ASN A 131 0.25 -28.75 -6.30
N THR A 132 1.03 -27.66 -6.30
CA THR A 132 1.40 -26.95 -7.53
C THR A 132 2.38 -27.76 -8.39
N MET A 133 3.29 -28.53 -7.78
CA MET A 133 4.24 -29.39 -8.49
C MET A 133 3.52 -30.51 -9.23
N ASP A 134 2.60 -31.19 -8.57
CA ASP A 134 1.80 -32.25 -9.18
C ASP A 134 0.94 -31.70 -10.33
N THR A 135 0.44 -30.48 -10.17
CA THR A 135 -0.35 -29.79 -11.20
C THR A 135 0.48 -29.48 -12.45
N MET A 136 1.75 -29.09 -12.31
CA MET A 136 2.60 -28.77 -13.46
C MET A 136 2.89 -30.01 -14.33
N ALA A 137 3.02 -31.18 -13.70
CA ALA A 137 3.22 -32.46 -14.40
C ALA A 137 1.93 -33.02 -15.03
N SER A 138 0.76 -32.54 -14.64
CA SER A 138 -0.53 -33.02 -15.16
C SER A 138 -0.77 -32.69 -16.64
N PRO A 139 -1.55 -33.52 -17.37
CA PRO A 139 -2.09 -33.16 -18.67
C PRO A 139 -3.01 -31.92 -18.61
N ASP A 140 -3.14 -31.20 -19.73
CA ASP A 140 -3.89 -29.93 -19.80
C ASP A 140 -5.34 -30.04 -19.32
N LYS A 141 -6.04 -31.12 -19.68
CA LYS A 141 -7.41 -31.36 -19.22
C LYS A 141 -7.52 -31.42 -17.68
N GLU A 142 -6.53 -32.05 -17.03
CA GLU A 142 -6.47 -32.14 -15.58
C GLU A 142 -6.06 -30.80 -14.96
N LYS A 143 -5.10 -30.07 -15.56
CA LYS A 143 -4.74 -28.70 -15.16
C LYS A 143 -5.96 -27.78 -15.15
N ILE A 144 -6.76 -27.81 -16.22
CA ILE A 144 -7.99 -27.01 -16.35
C ILE A 144 -9.01 -27.42 -15.27
N ALA A 145 -9.21 -28.71 -15.03
CA ALA A 145 -10.12 -29.19 -13.98
C ALA A 145 -9.67 -28.74 -12.58
N LYS A 146 -8.37 -28.84 -12.28
CA LYS A 146 -7.76 -28.35 -11.03
C LYS A 146 -7.93 -26.84 -10.89
N ALA A 147 -7.71 -26.06 -11.96
CA ALA A 147 -7.89 -24.61 -11.93
C ALA A 147 -9.34 -24.22 -11.63
N ARG A 148 -10.33 -24.91 -12.21
CA ARG A 148 -11.75 -24.72 -11.88
C ARG A 148 -12.07 -25.09 -10.44
N GLN A 149 -11.45 -26.14 -9.89
CA GLN A 149 -11.58 -26.47 -8.47
C GLN A 149 -10.98 -25.37 -7.58
N VAL A 150 -9.80 -24.83 -7.92
CA VAL A 150 -9.20 -23.70 -7.20
C VAL A 150 -10.13 -22.49 -7.26
N ALA A 151 -10.66 -22.14 -8.42
CA ALA A 151 -11.60 -21.04 -8.58
C ALA A 151 -12.86 -21.21 -7.73
N LYS A 152 -13.44 -22.42 -7.71
CA LYS A 152 -14.58 -22.74 -6.84
C LYS A 152 -14.23 -22.58 -5.36
N THR A 153 -13.05 -23.02 -4.93
CA THR A 153 -12.57 -22.87 -3.55
C THR A 153 -12.40 -21.39 -3.19
N VAL A 154 -11.70 -20.62 -4.03
CA VAL A 154 -11.48 -19.18 -3.84
C VAL A 154 -12.79 -18.39 -3.85
N ALA A 155 -13.76 -18.76 -4.68
CA ALA A 155 -15.06 -18.10 -4.76
C ALA A 155 -15.86 -18.19 -3.44
N THR A 156 -15.51 -19.10 -2.52
CA THR A 156 -16.10 -19.16 -1.17
C THR A 156 -15.63 -18.04 -0.25
N LEU A 157 -14.55 -17.34 -0.60
CA LEU A 157 -14.07 -16.18 0.15
C LEU A 157 -15.11 -15.07 0.10
N LYS A 158 -15.46 -14.51 1.25
CA LYS A 158 -16.35 -13.34 1.32
C LYS A 158 -15.64 -12.10 0.77
N PRO A 159 -16.37 -11.07 0.30
CA PRO A 159 -15.77 -9.77 0.01
C PRO A 159 -15.07 -9.21 1.26
N GLN A 160 -13.79 -8.90 1.15
CA GLN A 160 -12.96 -8.53 2.29
C GLN A 160 -13.02 -7.03 2.58
N MET A 161 -12.96 -6.17 1.56
CA MET A 161 -13.04 -4.71 1.72
C MET A 161 -14.31 -4.24 2.47
N PRO A 162 -15.52 -4.75 2.18
CA PRO A 162 -16.71 -4.41 2.95
C PRO A 162 -16.62 -4.85 4.43
N GLY A 163 -16.03 -6.02 4.69
CA GLY A 163 -15.81 -6.53 6.04
C GLY A 163 -14.86 -5.63 6.84
N LEU A 164 -13.71 -5.28 6.25
CA LEU A 164 -12.75 -4.34 6.85
C LEU A 164 -13.37 -2.97 7.10
N THR A 165 -14.13 -2.44 6.13
CA THR A 165 -14.81 -1.15 6.27
C THR A 165 -15.83 -1.16 7.42
N ALA A 166 -16.55 -2.27 7.61
CA ALA A 166 -17.50 -2.41 8.71
C ALA A 166 -16.80 -2.41 10.08
N VAL A 167 -15.65 -3.10 10.20
CA VAL A 167 -14.83 -3.10 11.41
C VAL A 167 -14.35 -1.69 11.73
N VAL A 168 -13.84 -0.96 10.74
CA VAL A 168 -13.35 0.42 10.92
C VAL A 168 -14.48 1.36 11.33
N LYS A 169 -15.64 1.27 10.68
CA LYS A 169 -16.82 2.11 11.03
C LYS A 169 -17.30 1.91 12.46
N GLY A 170 -17.16 0.70 13.00
CA GLY A 170 -17.56 0.38 14.37
C GLY A 170 -16.60 0.91 15.45
N GLU A 171 -15.40 1.37 15.07
CA GLU A 171 -14.32 1.65 16.02
C GLU A 171 -13.70 3.04 15.75
N PRO A 172 -14.12 4.09 16.48
CA PRO A 172 -13.65 5.46 16.23
C PRO A 172 -12.12 5.63 16.24
N ARG A 173 -11.40 4.84 17.04
CA ARG A 173 -9.93 4.81 17.09
C ARG A 173 -9.30 4.37 15.76
N LEU A 174 -9.95 3.46 15.05
CA LEU A 174 -9.47 2.98 13.75
C LEU A 174 -9.76 4.00 12.66
N VAL A 175 -10.92 4.65 12.68
CA VAL A 175 -11.36 5.58 11.62
C VAL A 175 -10.33 6.67 11.34
N ALA A 176 -9.79 7.31 12.40
CA ALA A 176 -8.82 8.39 12.24
C ALA A 176 -7.55 7.92 11.52
N SER A 177 -6.98 6.79 11.92
CA SER A 177 -5.76 6.22 11.34
C SER A 177 -6.00 5.64 9.95
N TYR A 178 -7.13 4.97 9.76
CA TYR A 178 -7.53 4.39 8.49
C TYR A 178 -7.75 5.47 7.41
N ASN A 179 -8.39 6.58 7.76
CA ASN A 179 -8.66 7.67 6.82
C ASN A 179 -7.41 8.44 6.36
N VAL A 180 -6.32 8.40 7.12
CA VAL A 180 -5.03 9.00 6.72
C VAL A 180 -4.11 8.01 6.01
N THR A 181 -4.51 6.73 5.92
CA THR A 181 -3.70 5.68 5.29
C THR A 181 -3.79 5.74 3.76
N PRO A 182 -2.66 5.78 3.03
CA PRO A 182 -2.62 5.85 1.56
C PRO A 182 -3.42 4.79 0.82
N ASP A 183 -3.37 3.52 1.22
CA ASP A 183 -3.98 2.42 0.47
C ASP A 183 -5.44 2.13 0.82
N CYS A 184 -6.00 2.88 1.75
CA CYS A 184 -7.36 2.67 2.26
C CYS A 184 -8.34 3.67 1.64
N GLU A 185 -9.53 3.19 1.27
CA GLU A 185 -10.63 4.05 0.82
C GLU A 185 -11.26 4.75 2.04
N PRO A 186 -11.23 6.10 2.15
CA PRO A 186 -11.65 6.78 3.37
C PRO A 186 -13.11 6.51 3.74
N VAL A 187 -13.33 6.27 5.03
CA VAL A 187 -14.66 6.16 5.60
C VAL A 187 -15.19 7.56 5.90
N ARG A 188 -16.35 7.90 5.34
CA ARG A 188 -17.03 9.18 5.62
C ARG A 188 -17.32 9.31 7.12
N THR A 189 -16.84 10.40 7.71
CA THR A 189 -17.14 10.82 9.07
C THR A 189 -18.03 12.06 9.05
N ALA A 190 -18.94 12.16 10.02
CA ALA A 190 -19.73 13.39 10.21
C ALA A 190 -18.87 14.57 10.70
N SER A 191 -17.76 14.26 11.38
CA SER A 191 -16.87 15.27 11.95
C SER A 191 -15.83 15.75 10.95
N ARG A 192 -15.66 17.07 10.87
CA ARG A 192 -14.57 17.71 10.15
C ARG A 192 -13.26 17.51 10.94
N PRO A 193 -12.15 17.10 10.30
CA PRO A 193 -10.85 17.06 10.95
C PRO A 193 -10.45 18.45 11.47
N ALA A 194 -9.71 18.50 12.58
CA ALA A 194 -9.08 19.73 13.04
C ALA A 194 -8.15 20.28 11.94
N ALA A 195 -8.04 21.61 11.82
CA ALA A 195 -7.20 22.23 10.79
C ALA A 195 -5.72 21.81 10.88
N ALA A 196 -5.24 21.53 12.08
CA ALA A 196 -3.88 21.06 12.33
C ALA A 196 -3.67 19.55 12.16
N ALA A 197 -4.75 18.76 11.96
CA ALA A 197 -4.62 17.31 11.82
C ALA A 197 -3.86 16.94 10.53
N PRO A 198 -3.03 15.88 10.57
CA PRO A 198 -2.40 15.34 9.39
C PRO A 198 -3.47 14.85 8.42
N THR A 199 -3.31 15.19 7.14
CA THR A 199 -4.20 14.72 6.07
C THR A 199 -3.59 13.50 5.40
N ARG A 200 -4.42 12.68 4.75
CA ARG A 200 -3.94 11.56 3.92
C ARG A 200 -2.89 12.01 2.90
N ALA A 201 -3.10 13.15 2.24
CA ALA A 201 -2.15 13.68 1.27
C ALA A 201 -0.76 13.99 1.88
N LEU A 202 -0.71 14.52 3.11
CA LEU A 202 0.56 14.78 3.79
C LEU A 202 1.23 13.48 4.26
N VAL A 203 0.47 12.47 4.67
CA VAL A 203 1.02 11.15 5.02
C VAL A 203 1.57 10.45 3.78
N VAL A 204 0.84 10.47 2.65
CA VAL A 204 1.31 9.97 1.35
C VAL A 204 2.60 10.68 0.93
N TRP A 205 2.63 12.02 1.04
CA TRP A 205 3.82 12.80 0.73
C TRP A 205 5.01 12.37 1.59
N SER A 206 4.82 12.24 2.90
CA SER A 206 5.89 11.87 3.84
C SER A 206 6.41 10.47 3.57
N GLU A 207 5.51 9.49 3.40
CA GLU A 207 5.84 8.10 3.04
C GLU A 207 6.69 8.04 1.76
N THR A 208 6.28 8.78 0.73
CA THR A 208 6.96 8.82 -0.56
C THR A 208 8.35 9.46 -0.43
N MET A 209 8.46 10.59 0.29
CA MET A 209 9.75 11.24 0.51
C MET A 209 10.71 10.36 1.30
N CYS A 210 10.25 9.67 2.35
CA CYS A 210 11.09 8.76 3.14
C CYS A 210 11.51 7.53 2.35
N THR A 211 10.59 6.94 1.57
CA THR A 211 10.88 5.81 0.68
C THR A 211 12.00 6.16 -0.29
N TYR A 212 11.99 7.36 -0.84
CA TYR A 212 12.93 7.77 -1.88
C TYR A 212 14.14 8.59 -1.41
N ALA A 213 14.12 9.12 -0.19
CA ALA A 213 15.29 9.76 0.43
C ALA A 213 16.45 8.75 0.58
N GLY A 214 16.15 7.46 0.79
CA GLY A 214 17.13 6.40 0.92
C GLY A 214 17.49 5.64 -0.36
N LEU A 215 17.11 6.12 -1.56
CA LEU A 215 17.39 5.42 -2.84
C LEU A 215 18.87 5.09 -3.03
N ALA A 216 19.77 5.91 -2.48
CA ALA A 216 21.22 5.74 -2.54
C ALA A 216 21.77 4.60 -1.66
N GLN A 217 21.07 4.20 -0.60
CA GLN A 217 21.67 3.44 0.51
C GLN A 217 21.69 1.92 0.33
N LYS A 218 21.04 1.37 -0.70
CA LYS A 218 20.93 -0.09 -0.92
C LYS A 218 21.66 -0.52 -2.19
N SER A 219 22.98 -0.39 -2.20
CA SER A 219 23.81 -0.99 -3.25
C SER A 219 24.09 -2.47 -2.95
N PRO A 220 23.83 -3.40 -3.89
CA PRO A 220 24.21 -4.81 -3.71
C PRO A 220 25.73 -5.02 -3.76
N VAL A 221 26.50 -4.03 -4.23
CA VAL A 221 27.95 -4.15 -4.46
C VAL A 221 28.76 -4.01 -3.16
N GLY A 222 28.18 -3.49 -2.07
CA GLY A 222 28.90 -3.16 -0.84
C GLY A 222 28.36 -3.79 0.45
N GLY A 223 27.37 -4.68 0.40
CA GLY A 223 26.90 -5.37 1.59
C GLY A 223 27.97 -6.32 2.16
N GLU A 224 28.14 -6.36 3.49
CA GLU A 224 29.06 -7.26 4.23
C GLU A 224 28.86 -8.78 4.00
N GLY A 225 28.04 -9.16 3.02
CA GLY A 225 27.80 -10.53 2.59
C GLY A 225 28.20 -10.85 1.14
N GLY A 226 28.76 -9.91 0.38
CA GLY A 226 28.99 -10.08 -1.07
C GLY A 226 30.29 -10.79 -1.48
N GLY A 227 31.26 -10.97 -0.56
CA GLY A 227 32.45 -11.76 -0.85
C GLY A 227 32.12 -13.24 -0.72
N ALA A 228 32.47 -14.04 -1.73
CA ALA A 228 32.38 -15.50 -1.66
C ALA A 228 33.07 -15.96 -0.37
N ARG A 229 32.28 -16.47 0.58
CA ARG A 229 32.81 -17.02 1.81
C ARG A 229 33.44 -18.37 1.48
N GLU A 230 34.56 -18.66 2.11
CA GLU A 230 35.19 -19.97 1.99
C GLU A 230 34.17 -21.05 2.42
N GLY A 231 33.74 -21.89 1.48
CA GLY A 231 32.66 -22.86 1.66
C GLY A 231 31.34 -22.56 0.94
N ASP A 232 31.25 -21.46 0.19
CA ASP A 232 30.06 -21.17 -0.61
C ASP A 232 29.82 -22.26 -1.69
N PRO A 233 28.55 -22.58 -1.98
CA PRO A 233 28.22 -23.58 -2.98
C PRO A 233 28.69 -23.14 -4.37
N PRO A 234 29.03 -24.09 -5.28
CA PRO A 234 29.56 -23.79 -6.61
C PRO A 234 28.62 -22.97 -7.52
N PHE A 235 27.37 -22.75 -7.12
CA PHE A 235 26.38 -21.94 -7.83
C PHE A 235 26.27 -20.49 -7.32
N ALA A 236 26.97 -20.14 -6.24
CA ALA A 236 26.90 -18.80 -5.64
C ALA A 236 27.20 -17.69 -6.66
N ASP A 237 28.21 -17.89 -7.50
CA ASP A 237 28.59 -16.94 -8.55
C ASP A 237 27.49 -16.73 -9.60
N GLN A 238 26.75 -17.79 -9.96
CA GLN A 238 25.64 -17.69 -10.91
C GLN A 238 24.49 -16.87 -10.32
N PHE A 239 24.13 -17.12 -9.06
CA PHE A 239 23.12 -16.33 -8.38
C PHE A 239 23.54 -14.87 -8.24
N ARG A 240 24.79 -14.62 -7.88
CA ARG A 240 25.35 -13.27 -7.78
C ARG A 240 25.34 -12.53 -9.11
N ALA A 241 25.71 -13.20 -10.21
CA ALA A 241 25.62 -12.63 -11.55
C ALA A 241 24.17 -12.23 -11.89
N LEU A 242 23.19 -13.09 -11.61
CA LEU A 242 21.77 -12.79 -11.86
C LEU A 242 21.27 -11.61 -11.01
N GLU A 243 21.69 -11.51 -9.74
CA GLU A 243 21.37 -10.38 -8.87
C GLU A 243 21.94 -9.06 -9.40
N LEU A 244 23.21 -9.06 -9.83
CA LEU A 244 23.86 -7.88 -10.41
C LEU A 244 23.19 -7.47 -11.72
N MET A 245 22.91 -8.42 -12.62
CA MET A 245 22.18 -8.15 -13.86
C MET A 245 20.79 -7.55 -13.59
N SER A 246 20.05 -8.13 -12.63
CA SER A 246 18.74 -7.64 -12.21
C SER A 246 18.83 -6.21 -11.64
N PHE A 247 19.81 -5.95 -10.77
CA PHE A 247 20.05 -4.62 -10.21
C PHE A 247 20.35 -3.58 -11.30
N ILE A 248 21.29 -3.89 -12.21
CA ILE A 248 21.68 -2.99 -13.30
C ILE A 248 20.47 -2.66 -14.18
N ARG A 249 19.75 -3.69 -14.65
CA ARG A 249 18.59 -3.55 -15.52
C ARG A 249 17.44 -2.81 -14.86
N ASP A 250 17.10 -3.18 -13.63
CA ASP A 250 15.90 -2.66 -12.97
C ASP A 250 16.12 -1.21 -12.45
N SER A 251 17.37 -0.75 -12.30
CA SER A 251 17.67 0.57 -11.74
C SER A 251 17.05 1.73 -12.52
N GLY A 252 17.06 1.67 -13.86
CA GLY A 252 16.42 2.69 -14.71
C GLY A 252 14.91 2.78 -14.44
N SER A 253 14.21 1.65 -14.58
CA SER A 253 12.76 1.58 -14.34
C SER A 253 12.35 1.96 -12.91
N ARG A 254 13.20 1.66 -11.91
CA ARG A 254 12.98 2.10 -10.53
C ARG A 254 13.06 3.61 -10.38
N LEU A 255 14.02 4.27 -11.03
CA LEU A 255 14.11 5.73 -11.01
C LEU A 255 12.94 6.38 -11.77
N ASP A 256 12.53 5.84 -12.90
CA ASP A 256 11.37 6.35 -13.64
C ASP A 256 10.10 6.24 -12.81
N LYS A 257 9.86 5.07 -12.20
CA LYS A 257 8.74 4.88 -11.27
C LYS A 257 8.79 5.85 -10.10
N ALA A 258 9.96 6.04 -9.49
CA ALA A 258 10.13 6.99 -8.39
C ALA A 258 9.83 8.43 -8.84
N ALA A 259 10.27 8.81 -10.05
CA ALA A 259 9.98 10.12 -10.61
C ALA A 259 8.47 10.32 -10.80
N ASP A 260 7.78 9.33 -11.37
CA ASP A 260 6.33 9.38 -11.59
C ASP A 260 5.55 9.50 -10.28
N GLU A 261 5.92 8.71 -9.26
CA GLU A 261 5.27 8.76 -7.95
C GLU A 261 5.48 10.10 -7.24
N ILE A 262 6.68 10.69 -7.33
CA ILE A 262 6.99 12.00 -6.73
C ILE A 262 6.29 13.14 -7.48
N ASP A 263 6.23 13.07 -8.81
CA ASP A 263 5.55 14.04 -9.67
C ASP A 263 4.05 14.07 -9.40
N ALA A 264 3.45 12.89 -9.16
CA ALA A 264 2.03 12.73 -8.84
C ALA A 264 1.62 13.31 -7.46
N LEU A 265 2.57 13.65 -6.59
CA LEU A 265 2.25 14.24 -5.29
C LEU A 265 1.66 15.65 -5.45
N ALA A 266 0.64 15.95 -4.66
CA ALA A 266 0.15 17.32 -4.53
C ALA A 266 1.18 18.19 -3.77
N PRO A 267 1.29 19.50 -4.08
CA PRO A 267 2.01 20.44 -3.23
C PRO A 267 1.45 20.42 -1.80
N THR A 268 2.35 20.50 -0.84
CA THR A 268 2.02 20.52 0.59
C THR A 268 1.56 21.90 1.06
N GLY A 269 1.92 22.96 0.30
CA GLY A 269 1.72 24.35 0.69
C GLY A 269 2.81 24.86 1.65
N VAL A 270 3.78 24.02 2.00
CA VAL A 270 4.97 24.39 2.76
C VAL A 270 6.12 24.55 1.77
N ALA A 271 6.58 25.80 1.58
CA ALA A 271 7.52 26.14 0.52
C ALA A 271 8.83 25.31 0.56
N ASP A 272 9.35 25.02 1.75
CA ASP A 272 10.58 24.22 1.91
C ASP A 272 10.38 22.77 1.47
N ALA A 273 9.26 22.15 1.86
CA ALA A 273 8.90 20.78 1.49
C ALA A 273 8.62 20.65 -0.02
N ASP A 274 7.95 21.64 -0.60
CA ASP A 274 7.68 21.66 -2.04
C ASP A 274 8.98 21.84 -2.85
N ARG A 275 9.91 22.69 -2.37
CA ARG A 275 11.26 22.80 -2.95
C ARG A 275 12.07 21.51 -2.81
N TYR A 276 12.02 20.85 -1.66
CA TYR A 276 12.67 19.56 -1.42
C TYR A 276 12.19 18.53 -2.45
N ARG A 277 10.86 18.38 -2.60
CA ARG A 277 10.23 17.48 -3.56
C ARG A 277 10.72 17.74 -5.00
N SER A 278 10.70 19.00 -5.44
CA SER A 278 11.13 19.37 -6.79
C SER A 278 12.61 19.08 -7.04
N ARG A 279 13.49 19.33 -6.04
CA ARG A 279 14.91 19.00 -6.15
C ARG A 279 15.14 17.49 -6.25
N LEU A 280 14.49 16.71 -5.40
CA LEU A 280 14.58 15.25 -5.41
C LEU A 280 14.13 14.69 -6.78
N LEU A 281 12.97 15.12 -7.27
CA LEU A 281 12.45 14.73 -8.58
C LEU A 281 13.42 15.06 -9.73
N SER A 282 13.98 16.28 -9.71
CA SER A 282 14.97 16.69 -10.71
C SER A 282 16.23 15.82 -10.65
N SER A 283 16.70 15.49 -9.45
CA SER A 283 17.87 14.62 -9.25
C SER A 283 17.63 13.20 -9.73
N ILE A 284 16.46 12.62 -9.44
CA ILE A 284 16.06 11.29 -9.91
C ILE A 284 16.03 11.25 -11.44
N ARG A 285 15.35 12.21 -12.09
CA ARG A 285 15.29 12.29 -13.56
C ARG A 285 16.67 12.49 -14.18
N ALA A 286 17.55 13.26 -13.52
CA ALA A 286 18.92 13.46 -13.98
C ALA A 286 19.79 12.20 -13.85
N ALA A 287 19.57 11.39 -12.81
CA ALA A 287 20.24 10.11 -12.64
C ALA A 287 19.73 9.06 -13.63
N ALA A 288 18.41 8.97 -13.86
CA ALA A 288 17.82 8.06 -14.83
C ALA A 288 18.43 8.24 -16.23
N LYS A 289 18.57 9.49 -16.68
CA LYS A 289 19.22 9.83 -17.96
C LYS A 289 20.71 9.47 -18.06
N LYS A 290 21.38 9.23 -16.93
CA LYS A 290 22.80 8.87 -16.87
C LYS A 290 23.01 7.37 -16.73
N LEU A 291 21.97 6.62 -16.37
CA LEU A 291 22.07 5.19 -16.32
C LEU A 291 22.19 4.64 -17.74
N PRO A 292 23.08 3.66 -17.96
CA PRO A 292 23.15 2.96 -19.24
C PRO A 292 21.86 2.18 -19.49
N ASP A 293 21.43 2.16 -20.75
CA ASP A 293 20.32 1.33 -21.22
C ASP A 293 20.89 0.03 -21.78
N TYR A 294 20.96 -0.99 -20.93
CA TYR A 294 21.50 -2.30 -21.31
C TYR A 294 20.39 -3.26 -21.71
N ASP A 295 20.59 -3.96 -22.82
CA ASP A 295 19.79 -5.14 -23.11
C ASP A 295 20.29 -6.39 -22.33
N ASN A 296 19.43 -7.41 -22.23
CA ASN A 296 19.80 -8.64 -21.51
C ASN A 296 20.95 -9.40 -22.17
N ALA A 297 21.15 -9.25 -23.49
CA ALA A 297 22.21 -9.94 -24.21
C ALA A 297 23.58 -9.29 -23.96
N GLU A 298 23.64 -7.97 -23.79
CA GLU A 298 24.84 -7.25 -23.40
C GLU A 298 25.28 -7.62 -21.99
N LEU A 299 24.37 -7.58 -21.02
CA LEU A 299 24.69 -7.97 -19.64
C LEU A 299 25.09 -9.45 -19.55
N GLY A 300 24.43 -10.33 -20.31
CA GLY A 300 24.74 -11.77 -20.31
C GLY A 300 26.11 -12.13 -20.91
N ARG A 301 26.78 -11.19 -21.59
CA ARG A 301 28.15 -11.37 -22.11
C ARG A 301 29.23 -10.92 -21.14
N LEU A 302 28.87 -10.19 -20.08
CA LEU A 302 29.83 -9.72 -19.08
C LEU A 302 30.24 -10.88 -18.16
N SER A 303 31.52 -10.91 -17.78
CA SER A 303 31.97 -11.75 -16.67
C SER A 303 31.41 -11.24 -15.34
N LEU A 304 31.49 -12.04 -14.28
CA LEU A 304 31.08 -11.60 -12.94
C LEU A 304 31.76 -10.28 -12.54
N GLY A 305 33.08 -10.16 -12.74
CA GLY A 305 33.80 -8.90 -12.47
C GLY A 305 33.37 -7.73 -13.35
N GLY A 306 32.93 -7.98 -14.59
CA GLY A 306 32.33 -6.96 -15.45
C GLY A 306 30.97 -6.48 -14.94
N LEU A 307 30.14 -7.42 -14.45
CA LEU A 307 28.85 -7.11 -13.82
C LEU A 307 29.04 -6.33 -12.51
N GLU A 308 30.04 -6.68 -11.70
CA GLU A 308 30.38 -5.92 -10.48
C GLU A 308 30.75 -4.48 -10.81
N ALA A 309 31.63 -4.28 -11.80
CA ALA A 309 32.05 -2.94 -12.22
C ALA A 309 30.88 -2.10 -12.76
N GLU A 310 29.96 -2.69 -13.53
CA GLU A 310 28.77 -1.98 -14.00
C GLU A 310 27.78 -1.68 -12.88
N ALA A 311 27.54 -2.64 -11.98
CA ALA A 311 26.72 -2.39 -10.81
C ALA A 311 27.31 -1.27 -9.93
N GLU A 312 28.64 -1.17 -9.82
CA GLU A 312 29.30 -0.07 -9.12
C GLU A 312 29.05 1.29 -9.80
N LYS A 313 29.11 1.36 -11.14
CA LYS A 313 28.77 2.59 -11.88
C LYS A 313 27.31 3.00 -11.70
N VAL A 314 26.39 2.04 -11.77
CA VAL A 314 24.96 2.26 -11.51
C VAL A 314 24.77 2.75 -10.08
N ALA A 315 25.34 2.07 -9.09
CA ALA A 315 25.28 2.45 -7.68
C ALA A 315 25.86 3.85 -7.45
N GLY A 316 27.01 4.19 -8.05
CA GLY A 316 27.61 5.52 -7.97
C GLY A 316 26.77 6.63 -8.64
N THR A 317 25.90 6.27 -9.59
CA THR A 317 24.92 7.19 -10.17
C THR A 317 23.72 7.37 -9.24
N LEU A 318 23.21 6.28 -8.66
CA LEU A 318 22.13 6.31 -7.66
C LEU A 318 22.54 7.04 -6.39
N ALA A 319 23.79 6.89 -5.94
CA ALA A 319 24.33 7.57 -4.76
C ALA A 319 24.38 9.11 -4.90
N LYS A 320 24.27 9.63 -6.13
CA LYS A 320 24.18 11.07 -6.40
C LYS A 320 22.74 11.57 -6.38
N VAL A 321 21.76 10.68 -6.23
CA VAL A 321 20.34 10.99 -6.05
C VAL A 321 20.12 11.32 -4.58
N GLU A 322 20.49 12.53 -4.20
CA GLU A 322 20.08 13.11 -2.94
C GLU A 322 19.69 14.56 -3.18
N PRO A 323 18.65 15.07 -2.51
CA PRO A 323 18.46 16.50 -2.47
C PRO A 323 19.64 17.08 -1.69
N LYS A 324 20.60 17.68 -2.40
CA LYS A 324 21.68 18.45 -1.79
C LYS A 324 21.06 19.57 -0.92
N GLY A 325 21.18 19.48 0.41
CA GLY A 325 20.62 20.46 1.35
C GLY A 325 20.07 19.83 2.64
N ASP A 326 19.26 20.61 3.36
CA ASP A 326 18.63 20.24 4.64
C ASP A 326 18.12 18.79 4.67
N ASP A 327 18.45 18.10 5.76
CA ASP A 327 17.94 16.76 6.05
C ASP A 327 16.41 16.77 6.14
N LEU A 328 15.76 15.77 5.53
CA LEU A 328 14.29 15.66 5.47
C LEU A 328 13.67 15.70 6.89
N PRO A 329 14.14 14.89 7.87
CA PRO A 329 13.77 15.01 9.28
C PRO A 329 13.81 16.43 9.83
N ASP A 330 14.91 17.16 9.65
CA ASP A 330 15.10 18.50 10.19
C ASP A 330 14.11 19.50 9.60
N MET A 331 13.89 19.44 8.29
CA MET A 331 12.91 20.28 7.59
C MET A 331 11.48 20.00 8.10
N VAL A 332 11.13 18.73 8.20
CA VAL A 332 9.80 18.29 8.64
C VAL A 332 9.55 18.68 10.09
N ALA A 333 10.55 18.55 10.97
CA ALA A 333 10.43 18.87 12.40
C ALA A 333 10.08 20.34 12.68
N ARG A 334 10.45 21.26 11.77
CA ARG A 334 10.11 22.70 11.88
C ARG A 334 8.64 23.02 11.57
N GLN A 335 7.88 22.06 11.06
CA GLN A 335 6.52 22.26 10.56
C GLN A 335 5.56 21.27 11.23
N PRO A 336 4.78 21.67 12.25
CA PRO A 336 4.01 20.74 13.09
C PRO A 336 3.10 19.78 12.30
N ARG A 337 2.47 20.25 11.23
CA ARG A 337 1.58 19.42 10.39
C ARG A 337 2.35 18.38 9.58
N LEU A 338 3.54 18.72 9.09
CA LEU A 338 4.42 17.78 8.39
C LEU A 338 5.02 16.78 9.39
N ALA A 339 5.49 17.24 10.55
CA ALA A 339 5.99 16.38 11.62
C ALA A 339 4.95 15.33 12.05
N ALA A 340 3.69 15.74 12.22
CA ALA A 340 2.60 14.81 12.53
C ALA A 340 2.37 13.78 11.41
N ALA A 341 2.39 14.20 10.14
CA ALA A 341 2.20 13.29 9.01
C ALA A 341 3.39 12.32 8.84
N TYR A 342 4.60 12.82 8.99
CA TYR A 342 5.85 12.06 8.93
C TYR A 342 5.93 11.00 10.02
N ASN A 343 5.55 11.33 11.26
CA ASN A 343 5.49 10.35 12.35
C ASN A 343 4.43 9.26 12.14
N LEU A 344 3.43 9.48 11.28
CA LEU A 344 2.42 8.49 10.93
C LEU A 344 2.82 7.61 9.73
N ALA A 345 3.71 8.09 8.88
CA ALA A 345 4.17 7.40 7.67
C ALA A 345 5.04 6.17 8.03
N PRO A 346 4.63 4.94 7.68
CA PRO A 346 5.37 3.72 8.02
C PRO A 346 6.83 3.69 7.55
N ALA A 347 7.15 4.23 6.37
CA ALA A 347 8.50 4.25 5.79
C ALA A 347 9.44 5.29 6.41
N CYS A 348 8.92 6.22 7.22
CA CYS A 348 9.72 7.25 7.87
C CYS A 348 10.23 6.79 9.23
N GLU A 349 11.49 7.04 9.57
CA GLU A 349 11.96 6.87 10.96
C GLU A 349 11.27 7.93 11.85
N PRO A 350 10.64 7.58 12.99
CA PRO A 350 9.92 8.59 13.77
C PRO A 350 10.87 9.67 14.27
N LEU A 351 10.40 10.92 14.26
CA LEU A 351 11.12 12.03 14.86
C LEU A 351 11.24 11.77 16.36
N GLY A 352 12.45 11.86 16.91
CA GLY A 352 12.73 11.58 18.31
C GLY A 352 11.89 12.42 19.29
N PRO A 353 11.82 12.02 20.58
CA PRO A 353 10.93 12.61 21.60
C PRO A 353 11.16 14.10 21.91
N GLY A 354 12.20 14.72 21.34
CA GLY A 354 12.46 16.17 21.44
C GLY A 354 11.77 17.01 20.37
N SER A 355 11.05 16.40 19.43
CA SER A 355 10.30 17.17 18.43
C SER A 355 9.06 17.80 19.06
N PRO A 356 8.77 19.08 18.80
CA PRO A 356 7.66 19.78 19.42
C PRO A 356 6.36 19.06 19.08
N SER A 357 5.82 18.33 20.06
CA SER A 357 4.44 17.87 20.01
C SER A 357 3.58 19.12 19.86
N PRO A 358 2.59 19.15 18.94
CA PRO A 358 1.71 20.30 18.81
C PRO A 358 1.00 20.45 20.15
N ALA A 359 1.49 21.37 20.97
CA ALA A 359 0.89 21.71 22.25
C ALA A 359 -0.56 22.03 21.92
N GLY A 360 -1.47 21.21 22.46
CA GLY A 360 -2.87 21.57 22.45
C GLY A 360 -2.93 22.95 23.06
N THR A 361 -3.30 23.95 22.25
CA THR A 361 -3.60 25.29 22.72
C THR A 361 -4.76 25.12 23.69
N GLY A 362 -4.42 24.93 24.97
CA GLY A 362 -5.31 25.23 26.07
C GLY A 362 -5.58 26.71 25.98
N GLY A 363 -6.72 27.06 25.39
CA GLY A 363 -7.21 28.42 25.44
C GLY A 363 -7.45 28.81 26.91
N PRO A 364 -7.15 30.06 27.29
CA PRO A 364 -7.52 30.59 28.60
C PRO A 364 -9.03 30.56 28.82
#